data_AF-A0AAN9TZR9-F1
#
_entry.id   AF-A0AAN9TZR9-F1
#
_cell.length_a   1.000
_cell.length_b   1.000
_cell.length_c   1.000
_cell.angle_alpha   90.00
_cell.angle_beta   90.00
_cell.angle_gamma   90.00
#
_symmetry.space_group_name_H-M   'P 1'
#
loop_
_entity.id
_entity.type
_entity.pdbx_description
1 polymer ?
#
loop_
_entity_poly.entity_id
_entity_poly.type
_entity_poly.pdbx_seq_one_letter_code
_entity_poly.pdbx_strand_id
1 'polypeptide(L)'
;MLSPRKLKIDYGSETEGSVRLSDATTDEDDIKKVSSSRRKSKLPHGDELGEGASLAKAETISYARENETGIGSTDDAHESALHSRRHSLPFVTKILNKSKTYTPSGRRKRSASSSVRSFFSLTQSQAATRKWLYAAWLYLCIATIILGAVRTYVQYHALDGQEPIGWALGYLFGDIPWFRFQVVQANLERWICLTPRLGDDDEQTCHLGWVQHLRVSSIGEANTRLLLAAYWAAVIVVGLAVVFRLSPFYEVDTLRKVFHFMMVAMFLPSIYVDPTWCALALALALAIFLLLDLLRASQLPPLSKPITNFLHPYTDGRDHCGPVVISHIFLLIGCAIPLWLSLASLPRTGSSHMAGWEVPTRELSMVAGVVCVGLGDAAASLIGRRYGHHKWLWEGGKSFEGSLAFVVAVFFGLMAANIWLKVGGWPITSQTGDSRGTPRNFDSIRSGLLEWDWLRVVRDTGLCAGAASLTEAVLTGGNDNVVVPIFLWTCVKGLGL
;
A
#
# COMPACT_ATOMS: atom_id res chain seq x y z
N MET A 1 -4.47 73.43 -53.23
CA MET A 1 -3.09 72.98 -53.55
C MET A 1 -2.59 72.25 -52.30
N LEU A 2 -2.52 70.91 -52.31
CA LEU A 2 -1.64 70.06 -51.49
C LEU A 2 -2.06 68.58 -51.60
N SER A 3 -1.11 67.83 -52.17
CA SER A 3 -0.87 66.38 -52.26
C SER A 3 -1.66 65.38 -51.39
N PRO A 4 -2.04 64.21 -51.94
CA PRO A 4 -2.50 63.03 -51.20
C PRO A 4 -1.37 61.99 -50.99
N ARG A 5 -1.48 61.09 -50.00
CA ARG A 5 -1.32 59.61 -50.17
C ARG A 5 -1.14 58.83 -48.85
N LYS A 6 -2.02 57.82 -48.75
CA LYS A 6 -1.82 56.39 -48.45
C LYS A 6 -1.12 55.93 -47.14
N LEU A 7 -1.96 55.29 -46.33
CA LEU A 7 -1.77 54.01 -45.63
C LEU A 7 -0.47 53.23 -45.96
N LYS A 8 0.26 52.91 -44.89
CA LYS A 8 1.08 51.69 -44.79
C LYS A 8 0.98 51.18 -43.34
N ILE A 9 0.49 49.95 -43.23
CA ILE A 9 0.42 49.15 -42.00
C ILE A 9 1.76 48.42 -41.92
N ASP A 10 2.51 48.63 -40.83
CA ASP A 10 3.66 47.79 -40.47
C ASP A 10 3.42 47.23 -39.07
N TYR A 11 3.51 45.90 -38.97
CA TYR A 11 3.45 45.13 -37.73
C TYR A 11 4.76 45.33 -36.96
N GLY A 12 4.66 45.95 -35.77
CA GLY A 12 5.77 46.08 -34.83
C GLY A 12 5.87 44.86 -33.91
N SER A 13 7.00 44.18 -33.99
CA SER A 13 7.47 43.23 -32.99
C SER A 13 7.95 43.98 -31.74
N GLU A 14 7.29 43.79 -30.61
CA GLU A 14 7.79 44.25 -29.31
C GLU A 14 8.17 43.05 -28.44
N THR A 15 9.48 42.91 -28.27
CA THR A 15 10.14 42.21 -27.19
C THR A 15 10.03 43.03 -25.90
N GLU A 16 9.20 42.59 -24.96
CA GLU A 16 9.31 42.91 -23.53
C GLU A 16 9.73 41.60 -22.83
N GLY A 17 10.72 41.56 -21.93
CA GLY A 17 10.90 42.45 -20.80
C GLY A 17 10.67 41.64 -19.53
N SER A 18 11.72 40.96 -19.09
CA SER A 18 11.86 40.17 -17.85
C SER A 18 11.00 40.65 -16.66
N VAL A 19 9.97 39.88 -16.29
CA VAL A 19 9.35 39.92 -14.96
C VAL A 19 9.67 38.61 -14.24
N ARG A 20 10.63 38.68 -13.31
CA ARG A 20 10.91 37.63 -12.33
C ARG A 20 9.73 37.56 -11.35
N LEU A 21 8.90 36.53 -11.47
CA LEU A 21 8.01 36.13 -10.39
C LEU A 21 8.77 35.16 -9.48
N SER A 22 8.83 35.52 -8.21
CA SER A 22 9.55 34.84 -7.14
C SER A 22 8.99 33.45 -6.86
N ASP A 23 9.81 32.42 -7.12
CA ASP A 23 9.61 31.08 -6.60
C ASP A 23 9.72 31.07 -5.08
N ALA A 24 8.64 30.64 -4.42
CA ALA A 24 8.62 30.27 -3.02
C ALA A 24 9.18 28.85 -2.89
N THR A 25 10.50 28.74 -2.75
CA THR A 25 11.16 27.47 -2.41
C THR A 25 11.10 27.27 -0.89
N THR A 26 10.51 26.16 -0.47
CA THR A 26 10.44 25.70 0.92
C THR A 26 11.79 25.14 1.37
N ASP A 27 12.23 25.56 2.56
CA ASP A 27 13.52 25.33 3.24
C ASP A 27 13.87 23.84 3.56
N GLU A 28 13.35 22.83 2.84
CA GLU A 28 13.70 21.41 3.09
C GLU A 28 14.97 20.93 2.38
N ASP A 29 15.44 21.63 1.34
CA ASP A 29 16.59 21.20 0.53
C ASP A 29 17.97 21.49 1.17
N ASP A 30 18.04 22.40 2.15
CA ASP A 30 19.31 22.78 2.77
C ASP A 30 19.76 21.83 3.91
N ILE A 31 18.88 20.92 4.37
CA ILE A 31 19.21 19.97 5.44
C ILE A 31 19.91 18.71 4.88
N LYS A 32 19.74 18.37 3.60
CA LYS A 32 20.39 17.20 2.98
C LYS A 32 21.83 17.46 2.50
N LYS A 33 22.28 18.72 2.38
CA LYS A 33 23.64 19.04 1.91
C LYS A 33 24.72 19.01 3.00
N VAL A 34 24.36 18.89 4.28
CA VAL A 34 25.32 18.95 5.39
C VAL A 34 25.87 17.57 5.81
N SER A 35 25.31 16.45 5.31
CA SER A 35 25.78 15.10 5.66
C SER A 35 26.71 14.42 4.63
N SER A 36 27.11 15.10 3.55
CA SER A 36 28.03 14.53 2.55
C SER A 36 29.22 15.44 2.23
N SER A 37 30.17 15.52 3.16
CA SER A 37 31.49 16.08 2.92
C SER A 37 32.54 15.17 3.56
N ARG A 38 32.77 14.00 2.94
CA ARG A 38 33.90 13.14 3.29
C ARG A 38 35.14 13.69 2.59
N ARG A 39 35.97 14.37 3.38
CA ARG A 39 37.27 14.93 2.99
C ARG A 39 38.18 13.83 2.41
N LYS A 40 38.52 13.91 1.12
CA LYS A 40 39.61 13.13 0.51
C LYS A 40 40.94 13.82 0.85
N SER A 41 41.80 13.17 1.64
CA SER A 41 43.21 13.55 1.81
C SER A 41 44.06 12.73 0.85
N LYS A 42 44.75 13.40 -0.08
CA LYS A 42 45.88 12.86 -0.85
C LYS A 42 47.15 12.92 -0.01
N LEU A 43 48.00 11.89 -0.08
CA LEU A 43 49.46 11.89 0.15
C LEU A 43 50.03 10.63 -0.56
N PRO A 44 51.33 10.56 -0.91
CA PRO A 44 51.81 10.11 -2.22
C PRO A 44 52.41 8.69 -2.23
N HIS A 45 52.66 8.20 -3.45
CA HIS A 45 53.25 6.90 -3.80
C HIS A 45 54.67 6.66 -3.24
N GLY A 46 54.93 5.38 -2.91
CA GLY A 46 56.24 4.74 -2.79
C GLY A 46 56.04 3.24 -2.55
N ASP A 47 56.66 2.42 -3.39
CA ASP A 47 56.43 0.98 -3.58
C ASP A 47 57.08 0.04 -2.54
N GLU A 48 56.50 -1.17 -2.50
CA GLU A 48 57.08 -2.51 -2.28
C GLU A 48 57.37 -3.13 -0.89
N LEU A 49 56.70 -4.29 -0.71
CA LEU A 49 57.13 -5.60 -0.16
C LEU A 49 57.25 -5.83 1.37
N GLY A 50 56.57 -6.90 1.83
CA GLY A 50 57.06 -7.76 2.93
C GLY A 50 56.06 -8.12 4.04
N GLU A 51 55.82 -9.41 4.22
CA GLU A 51 54.96 -10.09 5.20
C GLU A 51 55.33 -9.89 6.69
N GLY A 52 54.40 -10.19 7.61
CA GLY A 52 54.74 -10.80 8.91
C GLY A 52 54.16 -10.20 10.20
N ALA A 53 53.05 -10.79 10.66
CA ALA A 53 52.72 -11.17 12.05
C ALA A 53 52.97 -10.26 13.30
N SER A 54 51.84 -9.94 13.97
CA SER A 54 51.54 -10.16 15.41
C SER A 54 52.11 -9.25 16.53
N LEU A 55 51.31 -9.21 17.61
CA LEU A 55 51.54 -8.73 19.00
C LEU A 55 51.45 -7.21 19.23
N ALA A 56 50.39 -6.67 19.84
CA ALA A 56 49.87 -6.81 21.21
C ALA A 56 50.36 -5.70 22.17
N LYS A 57 49.36 -5.13 22.86
CA LYS A 57 49.33 -4.73 24.28
C LYS A 57 49.55 -3.25 24.67
N ALA A 58 48.50 -2.78 25.36
CA ALA A 58 48.47 -1.98 26.59
C ALA A 58 48.55 -0.46 26.51
N GLU A 59 47.35 0.13 26.56
CA GLU A 59 47.05 1.36 27.31
C GLU A 59 47.43 1.20 28.79
N THR A 60 48.06 2.21 29.39
CA THR A 60 47.89 2.53 30.81
C THR A 60 48.20 4.02 31.04
N ILE A 61 47.17 4.82 31.29
CA ILE A 61 47.29 6.20 31.82
C ILE A 61 47.00 6.09 33.31
N SER A 62 48.04 6.28 34.14
CA SER A 62 47.93 6.31 35.60
C SER A 62 47.74 7.74 36.12
N TYR A 63 46.80 7.88 37.04
CA TYR A 63 46.38 9.09 37.72
C TYR A 63 47.45 9.69 38.65
N ALA A 64 47.33 11.01 38.82
CA ALA A 64 48.05 11.87 39.75
C ALA A 64 47.97 11.42 41.21
N ARG A 65 49.05 11.71 41.95
CA ARG A 65 48.99 11.97 43.40
C ARG A 65 50.08 12.96 43.77
N GLU A 66 49.67 14.20 44.04
CA GLU A 66 50.44 15.20 44.77
C GLU A 66 50.65 14.74 46.21
N ASN A 67 51.84 14.98 46.75
CA ASN A 67 52.06 15.22 48.17
C ASN A 67 53.28 16.14 48.30
N GLU A 68 53.05 17.24 49.01
CA GLU A 68 53.98 18.33 49.29
C GLU A 68 55.06 17.97 50.33
N THR A 69 56.01 18.91 50.44
CA THR A 69 56.83 19.31 51.58
C THR A 69 58.29 18.81 51.62
N GLY A 70 59.21 19.78 51.58
CA GLY A 70 60.65 19.61 51.79
C GLY A 70 61.42 20.89 51.53
N ILE A 71 61.79 21.58 52.61
CA ILE A 71 62.46 22.88 52.72
C ILE A 71 63.99 22.76 52.54
N GLY A 72 64.65 23.82 52.03
CA GLY A 72 66.10 24.12 52.17
C GLY A 72 66.74 24.68 50.89
N SER A 73 66.97 26.00 50.75
CA SER A 73 68.26 26.72 50.91
C SER A 73 69.42 26.10 50.11
N THR A 74 70.25 26.76 49.30
CA THR A 74 70.73 28.15 49.13
C THR A 74 71.60 28.18 47.86
N ASP A 75 71.68 29.34 47.22
CA ASP A 75 72.79 29.91 46.43
C ASP A 75 73.59 29.03 45.43
N ASP A 76 73.54 29.39 44.14
CA ASP A 76 74.71 29.95 43.45
C ASP A 76 74.35 30.49 42.05
N ALA A 77 74.93 31.64 41.73
CA ALA A 77 74.75 32.40 40.50
C ALA A 77 75.74 31.95 39.42
N HIS A 78 75.28 31.83 38.17
CA HIS A 78 76.10 32.22 37.01
C HIS A 78 75.24 32.51 35.77
N GLU A 79 75.60 33.61 35.10
CA GLU A 79 74.98 34.20 33.92
C GLU A 79 74.85 33.27 32.71
N SER A 80 73.73 33.36 32.00
CA SER A 80 73.75 33.54 30.53
C SER A 80 72.41 34.10 30.05
N ALA A 81 72.48 35.24 29.38
CA ALA A 81 71.34 35.93 28.78
C ALA A 81 70.76 35.13 27.60
N LEU A 82 69.43 35.19 27.40
CA LEU A 82 68.78 35.31 26.09
C LEU A 82 67.28 35.59 26.23
N HIS A 83 66.79 36.47 25.35
CA HIS A 83 65.48 37.13 25.35
C HIS A 83 64.24 36.25 25.56
N SER A 84 63.28 36.73 26.37
CA SER A 84 61.86 36.45 26.13
C SER A 84 60.94 37.56 26.63
N ARG A 85 59.93 37.83 25.81
CA ARG A 85 59.08 39.03 25.79
C ARG A 85 58.03 39.03 26.91
N ARG A 86 57.73 40.23 27.41
CA ARG A 86 56.56 40.55 28.24
C ARG A 86 55.26 40.14 27.54
N HIS A 87 54.44 39.32 28.18
CA HIS A 87 53.00 39.29 27.92
C HIS A 87 52.22 39.18 29.24
N SER A 88 51.72 40.33 29.68
CA SER A 88 50.64 40.47 30.65
C SER A 88 49.33 39.93 30.07
N LEU A 89 48.62 39.14 30.88
CA LEU A 89 47.28 38.61 30.62
C LEU A 89 46.25 39.73 30.40
N PRO A 90 45.26 39.50 29.53
CA PRO A 90 43.88 39.58 30.02
C PRO A 90 43.02 38.47 29.40
N PHE A 91 42.99 37.29 30.04
CA PHE A 91 42.12 36.18 29.63
C PHE A 91 40.72 36.23 30.28
N VAL A 92 40.50 37.06 31.30
CA VAL A 92 39.32 36.87 32.18
C VAL A 92 38.10 37.72 31.83
N THR A 93 38.21 38.79 31.03
CA THR A 93 37.06 39.68 30.76
C THR A 93 36.18 39.27 29.56
N LYS A 94 36.57 38.27 28.76
CA LYS A 94 35.82 37.90 27.54
C LYS A 94 34.75 36.82 27.73
N ILE A 95 34.63 36.23 28.92
CA ILE A 95 33.71 35.10 29.14
C ILE A 95 32.30 35.54 29.59
N LEU A 96 32.12 36.77 30.10
CA LEU A 96 30.81 37.18 30.62
C LEU A 96 29.80 37.75 29.60
N ASN A 97 30.21 38.08 28.37
CA ASN A 97 29.33 38.73 27.37
C ASN A 97 29.17 37.93 26.07
N LYS A 98 28.93 36.62 26.16
CA LYS A 98 28.42 35.86 25.00
C LYS A 98 26.93 36.20 24.81
N SER A 99 26.66 37.18 23.94
CA SER A 99 25.29 37.50 23.52
C SER A 99 24.65 36.26 22.87
N LYS A 100 23.49 35.83 23.39
CA LYS A 100 22.75 34.63 22.92
C LYS A 100 22.19 34.79 21.49
N THR A 101 22.43 35.91 20.82
CA THR A 101 21.69 36.37 19.64
C THR A 101 22.51 36.30 18.33
N TYR A 102 23.80 35.96 18.40
CA TYR A 102 24.70 35.96 17.24
C TYR A 102 25.51 34.66 17.13
N THR A 103 25.79 34.22 15.90
CA THR A 103 26.73 33.12 15.62
C THR A 103 28.18 33.58 15.86
N PRO A 104 29.16 32.67 16.01
CA PRO A 104 30.57 33.02 16.16
C PRO A 104 31.15 33.86 15.00
N SER A 105 30.48 33.85 13.84
CA SER A 105 30.78 34.66 12.66
C SER A 105 30.09 36.04 12.64
N GLY A 106 29.44 36.46 13.72
CA GLY A 106 28.79 37.77 13.83
C GLY A 106 27.44 37.88 13.09
N ARG A 107 26.90 36.78 12.55
CA ARG A 107 25.58 36.78 11.91
C ARG A 107 24.49 36.64 12.98
N ARG A 108 23.48 37.51 12.95
CA ARG A 108 22.32 37.42 13.85
C ARG A 108 21.65 36.07 13.64
N LYS A 109 21.53 35.24 14.69
CA LYS A 109 20.81 33.96 14.58
C LYS A 109 19.39 34.27 14.14
N ARG A 110 18.91 33.63 13.06
CA ARG A 110 17.51 33.72 12.64
C ARG A 110 16.64 33.38 13.85
N SER A 111 15.82 34.32 14.31
CA SER A 111 14.86 34.10 15.38
C SER A 111 13.99 32.90 14.98
N ALA A 112 13.91 31.87 15.83
CA ALA A 112 12.98 30.77 15.59
C ALA A 112 11.57 31.34 15.36
N SER A 113 10.87 30.84 14.34
CA SER A 113 9.49 31.22 14.03
C SER A 113 8.61 31.19 15.28
N SER A 114 7.62 32.08 15.38
CA SER A 114 6.74 32.19 16.55
C SER A 114 6.09 30.85 16.94
N SER A 115 5.80 30.00 15.96
CA SER A 115 5.30 28.64 16.15
C SER A 115 6.30 27.73 16.88
N VAL A 116 7.56 27.76 16.48
CA VAL A 116 8.66 26.94 17.06
C VAL A 116 9.04 27.42 18.46
N ARG A 117 8.90 28.72 18.72
CA ARG A 117 9.16 29.32 20.04
C ARG A 117 8.25 28.77 21.15
N SER A 118 7.04 28.35 20.80
CA SER A 118 6.10 27.68 21.72
C SER A 118 6.53 26.24 22.08
N PHE A 119 7.23 25.55 21.18
CA PHE A 119 7.74 24.20 21.45
C PHE A 119 8.95 24.22 22.40
N PHE A 120 9.76 25.28 22.34
CA PHE A 120 10.88 25.49 23.27
C PHE A 120 10.47 25.94 24.67
N SER A 121 9.19 26.32 24.89
CA SER A 121 8.69 26.67 26.24
C SER A 121 8.16 25.48 27.02
N LEU A 122 8.02 24.30 26.38
CA LEU A 122 7.50 23.10 27.01
C LEU A 122 8.65 22.22 27.51
N THR A 123 8.51 21.73 28.74
CA THR A 123 9.34 20.61 29.21
C THR A 123 8.99 19.34 28.43
N GLN A 124 9.94 18.40 28.30
CA GLN A 124 9.73 17.14 27.59
C GLN A 124 8.53 16.36 28.15
N SER A 125 8.32 16.39 29.47
CA SER A 125 7.17 15.76 30.13
C SER A 125 5.85 16.44 29.74
N GLN A 126 5.79 17.78 29.72
CA GLN A 126 4.61 18.53 29.28
C GLN A 126 4.29 18.34 27.79
N ALA A 127 5.32 18.22 26.94
CA ALA A 127 5.13 17.93 25.53
C ALA A 127 4.57 16.50 25.32
N ALA A 128 5.08 15.53 26.08
CA ALA A 128 4.60 14.15 26.02
C ALA A 128 3.14 14.03 26.49
N THR A 129 2.77 14.64 27.63
CA THR A 129 1.40 14.59 28.14
C THR A 129 0.42 15.24 27.17
N ARG A 130 0.74 16.40 26.60
CA ARG A 130 -0.09 17.04 25.56
C ARG A 130 -0.24 16.18 24.31
N LYS A 131 0.83 15.51 23.88
CA LYS A 131 0.77 14.58 22.73
C LYS A 131 -0.16 13.39 23.01
N TRP A 132 -0.10 12.82 24.20
CA TRP A 132 -0.98 11.73 24.61
C TRP A 132 -2.44 12.17 24.78
N LEU A 133 -2.70 13.36 25.33
CA LEU A 133 -4.04 13.92 25.43
C LEU A 133 -4.65 14.17 24.05
N TYR A 134 -3.88 14.75 23.11
CA TYR A 134 -4.31 14.93 21.73
C TYR A 134 -4.59 13.60 21.04
N ALA A 135 -3.73 12.60 21.25
CA ALA A 135 -3.95 11.26 20.71
C ALA A 135 -5.22 10.61 21.27
N ALA A 136 -5.43 10.67 22.59
CA ALA A 136 -6.64 10.15 23.23
C ALA A 136 -7.92 10.82 22.68
N TRP A 137 -7.90 12.15 22.54
CA TRP A 137 -8.98 12.89 21.92
C TRP A 137 -9.26 12.41 20.49
N LEU A 138 -8.22 12.28 19.68
CA LEU A 138 -8.36 11.86 18.28
C LEU A 138 -8.86 10.41 18.16
N TYR A 139 -8.38 9.50 19.02
CA TYR A 139 -8.92 8.13 19.10
C TYR A 139 -10.40 8.11 19.49
N LEU A 140 -10.82 8.96 20.43
CA LEU A 140 -12.21 9.11 20.80
C LEU A 140 -13.06 9.62 19.62
N CYS A 141 -12.55 10.60 18.86
CA CYS A 141 -13.21 11.07 17.65
C CYS A 141 -13.34 9.96 16.59
N ILE A 142 -12.27 9.21 16.34
CA ILE A 142 -12.29 8.07 15.41
C ILE A 142 -13.35 7.05 15.85
N ALA A 143 -13.33 6.64 17.13
CA ALA A 143 -14.30 5.68 17.66
C ALA A 143 -15.75 6.21 17.54
N THR A 144 -15.96 7.50 17.80
CA THR A 144 -17.27 8.14 17.67
C THR A 144 -17.75 8.18 16.22
N ILE A 145 -16.86 8.44 15.26
CA ILE A 145 -17.20 8.43 13.82
C ILE A 145 -17.56 7.01 13.38
N ILE A 146 -16.77 6.00 13.78
CA ILE A 146 -16.99 4.60 13.41
C ILE A 146 -18.30 4.08 14.03
N LEU A 147 -18.47 4.21 15.35
CA LEU A 147 -19.62 3.67 16.08
C LEU A 147 -20.88 4.53 15.96
N GLY A 148 -20.75 5.82 15.66
CA GLY A 148 -21.85 6.73 15.40
C GLY A 148 -22.16 6.80 13.92
N ALA A 149 -21.49 7.72 13.22
CA ALA A 149 -21.82 8.08 11.83
C ALA A 149 -21.78 6.89 10.87
N VAL A 150 -20.66 6.16 10.80
CA VAL A 150 -20.48 5.04 9.86
C VAL A 150 -21.44 3.91 10.18
N ARG A 151 -21.55 3.50 11.45
CA ARG A 151 -22.50 2.47 11.89
C ARG A 151 -23.93 2.82 11.51
N THR A 152 -24.39 4.05 11.79
CA THR A 152 -25.76 4.46 11.43
C THR A 152 -25.97 4.51 9.92
N TYR A 153 -24.96 4.96 9.16
CA TYR A 153 -25.04 4.99 7.70
C TYR A 153 -25.21 3.58 7.12
N VAL A 154 -24.38 2.63 7.56
CA VAL A 154 -24.46 1.22 7.14
C VAL A 154 -25.80 0.60 7.55
N GLN A 155 -26.28 0.87 8.77
CA GLN A 155 -27.56 0.37 9.25
C GLN A 155 -28.72 0.75 8.32
N TYR A 156 -28.83 2.03 7.94
CA TYR A 156 -29.97 2.49 7.14
C TYR A 156 -29.80 2.26 5.63
N HIS A 157 -28.58 2.37 5.09
CA HIS A 157 -28.38 2.31 3.65
C HIS A 157 -27.96 0.94 3.11
N ALA A 158 -27.30 0.10 3.92
CA ALA A 158 -26.80 -1.21 3.47
C ALA A 158 -27.57 -2.38 4.07
N LEU A 159 -28.17 -2.21 5.25
CA LEU A 159 -28.76 -3.31 6.05
C LEU A 159 -30.25 -3.14 6.35
N ASP A 160 -30.93 -2.21 5.67
CA ASP A 160 -32.38 -1.99 5.79
C ASP A 160 -32.87 -1.83 7.25
N GLY A 161 -32.13 -1.06 8.04
CA GLY A 161 -32.42 -0.79 9.45
C GLY A 161 -31.88 -1.82 10.44
N GLN A 162 -31.29 -2.94 9.99
CA GLN A 162 -30.68 -3.95 10.86
C GLN A 162 -29.38 -3.47 11.48
N GLU A 163 -29.15 -3.87 12.73
CA GLU A 163 -27.98 -3.44 13.48
C GLU A 163 -26.69 -4.06 12.89
N PRO A 164 -25.66 -3.26 12.52
CA PRO A 164 -24.51 -3.80 11.77
C PRO A 164 -23.68 -4.85 12.50
N ILE A 165 -23.52 -4.73 13.82
CA ILE A 165 -22.71 -5.67 14.60
C ILE A 165 -23.46 -7.01 14.71
N GLY A 166 -24.74 -6.98 15.09
CA GLY A 166 -25.59 -8.15 15.16
C GLY A 166 -25.79 -8.82 13.79
N TRP A 167 -25.92 -8.03 12.72
CA TRP A 167 -25.93 -8.54 11.35
C TRP A 167 -24.62 -9.25 11.00
N ALA A 168 -23.46 -8.64 11.31
CA ALA A 168 -22.16 -9.25 11.02
C ALA A 168 -21.95 -10.57 11.77
N LEU A 169 -22.42 -10.66 13.01
CA LEU A 169 -22.40 -11.90 13.81
C LEU A 169 -23.25 -12.99 13.16
N GLY A 170 -24.47 -12.66 12.71
CA GLY A 170 -25.33 -13.59 11.97
C GLY A 170 -24.76 -13.99 10.62
N TYR A 171 -24.16 -13.04 9.90
CA TYR A 171 -23.57 -13.23 8.58
C TYR A 171 -22.34 -14.16 8.59
N LEU A 172 -21.57 -14.17 9.69
CA LEU A 172 -20.38 -15.01 9.85
C LEU A 172 -20.64 -16.32 10.61
N PHE A 173 -21.46 -16.29 11.65
CA PHE A 173 -21.62 -17.43 12.58
C PHE A 173 -23.02 -18.06 12.53
N GLY A 174 -23.90 -17.55 11.66
CA GLY A 174 -25.31 -17.93 11.60
C GLY A 174 -25.59 -19.41 11.37
N ASP A 175 -24.66 -20.17 10.77
CA ASP A 175 -24.86 -21.61 10.52
C ASP A 175 -24.36 -22.50 11.65
N ILE A 176 -23.54 -21.99 12.57
CA ILE A 176 -22.96 -22.76 13.68
C ILE A 176 -24.08 -23.13 14.68
N PRO A 177 -24.40 -24.43 14.89
CA PRO A 177 -25.52 -24.83 15.74
C PRO A 177 -25.41 -24.32 17.18
N TRP A 178 -24.21 -24.36 17.75
CA TRP A 178 -23.93 -23.87 19.11
C TRP A 178 -24.18 -22.37 19.24
N PHE A 179 -23.71 -21.57 18.27
CA PHE A 179 -23.91 -20.12 18.27
C PHE A 179 -25.39 -19.77 18.15
N ARG A 180 -26.10 -20.40 17.20
CA ARG A 180 -27.55 -20.21 17.05
C ARG A 180 -28.30 -20.51 18.34
N PHE A 181 -28.01 -21.66 18.97
CA PHE A 181 -28.65 -22.05 20.22
C PHE A 181 -28.45 -21.00 21.32
N GLN A 182 -27.25 -20.45 21.45
CA GLN A 182 -26.98 -19.37 22.41
C GLN A 182 -27.74 -18.09 22.11
N VAL A 183 -27.82 -17.69 20.84
CA VAL A 183 -28.57 -16.50 20.42
C VAL A 183 -30.06 -16.65 20.76
N VAL A 184 -30.65 -17.81 20.47
CA VAL A 184 -32.04 -18.12 20.80
C VAL A 184 -32.25 -18.17 22.31
N GLN A 185 -31.37 -18.88 23.04
CA GLN A 185 -31.44 -19.01 24.50
C GLN A 185 -31.33 -17.66 25.22
N ALA A 186 -30.48 -16.76 24.71
CA ALA A 186 -30.32 -15.41 25.24
C ALA A 186 -31.39 -14.41 24.75
N ASN A 187 -32.36 -14.84 23.93
CA ASN A 187 -33.39 -14.01 23.31
C ASN A 187 -32.83 -12.83 22.50
N LEU A 188 -31.71 -13.07 21.80
CA LEU A 188 -30.99 -12.07 21.02
C LEU A 188 -31.37 -12.07 19.53
N GLU A 189 -32.37 -12.83 19.10
CA GLU A 189 -32.78 -12.97 17.70
C GLU A 189 -33.21 -11.65 17.04
N ARG A 190 -33.73 -10.71 17.83
CA ARG A 190 -34.08 -9.37 17.33
C ARG A 190 -32.84 -8.51 17.02
N TRP A 191 -31.72 -8.80 17.66
CA TRP A 191 -30.47 -8.06 17.47
C TRP A 191 -29.52 -8.78 16.50
N ILE A 192 -29.40 -10.11 16.62
CA ILE A 192 -28.56 -10.95 15.77
C ILE A 192 -29.45 -11.61 14.71
N CYS A 193 -29.28 -11.20 13.46
CA CYS A 193 -30.05 -11.71 12.33
C CYS A 193 -29.62 -13.14 11.99
N LEU A 194 -30.40 -14.14 12.44
CA LEU A 194 -30.15 -15.53 12.08
C LEU A 194 -30.83 -15.86 10.74
N THR A 195 -30.06 -16.34 9.77
CA THR A 195 -30.62 -16.86 8.52
C THR A 195 -31.54 -18.05 8.84
N PRO A 196 -32.79 -18.07 8.33
CA PRO A 196 -33.63 -19.26 8.42
C PRO A 196 -32.92 -20.42 7.73
N ARG A 197 -32.83 -21.59 8.38
CA ARG A 197 -32.49 -22.81 7.67
C ARG A 197 -33.73 -23.15 6.86
N LEU A 198 -33.80 -22.70 5.60
CA LEU A 198 -34.84 -23.18 4.70
C LEU A 198 -34.66 -24.70 4.60
N GLY A 199 -35.53 -25.44 5.27
CA GLY A 199 -35.73 -26.85 5.00
C GLY A 199 -36.45 -26.99 3.67
N ASP A 200 -35.97 -27.90 2.82
CA ASP A 200 -36.64 -28.41 1.62
C ASP A 200 -36.98 -27.42 0.48
N ASP A 201 -36.19 -26.34 0.30
CA ASP A 201 -36.16 -25.59 -0.98
C ASP A 201 -35.02 -26.09 -1.92
N ASP A 202 -34.74 -27.41 -1.88
CA ASP A 202 -33.75 -28.07 -2.75
C ASP A 202 -34.01 -27.77 -4.24
N GLU A 203 -35.26 -27.53 -4.63
CA GLU A 203 -35.64 -27.22 -6.02
C GLU A 203 -35.17 -25.83 -6.51
N GLN A 204 -35.03 -24.83 -5.64
CA GLN A 204 -34.68 -23.45 -6.06
C GLN A 204 -33.18 -23.24 -6.31
N THR A 205 -32.29 -24.11 -5.87
CA THR A 205 -30.83 -23.89 -6.03
C THR A 205 -30.14 -24.87 -6.96
N CYS A 206 -30.80 -25.97 -7.34
CA CYS A 206 -30.26 -27.00 -8.23
C CYS A 206 -29.79 -26.46 -9.61
N HIS A 207 -30.34 -25.33 -10.05
CA HIS A 207 -29.99 -24.70 -11.33
C HIS A 207 -28.77 -23.75 -11.25
N LEU A 208 -28.23 -23.47 -10.06
CA LEU A 208 -27.16 -22.49 -9.83
C LEU A 208 -25.74 -23.07 -9.83
N GLY A 209 -25.59 -24.35 -10.16
CA GLY A 209 -24.31 -25.06 -10.23
C GLY A 209 -23.92 -25.78 -8.93
N TRP A 210 -23.06 -26.79 -9.04
CA TRP A 210 -22.72 -27.65 -7.89
C TRP A 210 -21.97 -26.92 -6.79
N VAL A 211 -21.15 -25.90 -7.10
CA VAL A 211 -20.45 -25.13 -6.06
C VAL A 211 -21.43 -24.27 -5.27
N GLN A 212 -22.42 -23.65 -5.94
CA GLN A 212 -23.47 -22.92 -5.26
C GLN A 212 -24.34 -23.84 -4.41
N HIS A 213 -24.67 -25.03 -4.93
CA HIS A 213 -25.38 -26.05 -4.17
C HIS A 213 -24.58 -26.47 -2.93
N LEU A 214 -23.30 -26.80 -3.07
CA LEU A 214 -22.44 -27.15 -1.93
C LEU A 214 -22.39 -26.02 -0.88
N ARG A 215 -22.29 -24.76 -1.32
CA ARG A 215 -22.30 -23.57 -0.45
C ARG A 215 -23.61 -23.43 0.33
N VAL A 216 -24.76 -23.56 -0.32
CA VAL A 216 -26.06 -23.27 0.30
C VAL A 216 -26.65 -24.48 1.01
N SER A 217 -26.69 -25.66 0.38
CA SER A 217 -27.39 -26.84 0.91
C SER A 217 -26.54 -27.70 1.84
N SER A 218 -25.25 -27.89 1.52
CA SER A 218 -24.41 -28.85 2.26
C SER A 218 -23.62 -28.23 3.41
N ILE A 219 -22.93 -27.11 3.15
CA ILE A 219 -22.03 -26.48 4.11
C ILE A 219 -22.75 -25.37 4.89
N GLY A 220 -23.57 -24.58 4.21
CA GLY A 220 -24.14 -23.33 4.70
C GLY A 220 -23.31 -22.12 4.26
N GLU A 221 -23.99 -20.99 4.00
CA GLU A 221 -23.37 -19.76 3.52
C GLU A 221 -22.36 -19.18 4.52
N ALA A 222 -22.74 -19.09 5.79
CA ALA A 222 -21.89 -18.53 6.84
C ALA A 222 -20.68 -19.43 7.11
N ASN A 223 -20.87 -20.74 7.14
CA ASN A 223 -19.77 -21.70 7.25
C ASN A 223 -18.81 -21.63 6.06
N THR A 224 -19.34 -21.43 4.85
CA THR A 224 -18.50 -21.24 3.65
C THR A 224 -17.62 -19.99 3.79
N ARG A 225 -18.15 -18.88 4.29
CA ARG A 225 -17.38 -17.65 4.56
C ARG A 225 -16.28 -17.88 5.61
N LEU A 226 -16.56 -18.65 6.65
CA LEU A 226 -15.55 -19.04 7.65
C LEU A 226 -14.45 -19.93 7.05
N LEU A 227 -14.81 -20.89 6.19
CA LEU A 227 -13.84 -21.72 5.48
C LEU A 227 -12.97 -20.88 4.53
N LEU A 228 -13.57 -19.92 3.82
CA LEU A 228 -12.82 -18.96 2.99
C LEU A 228 -11.88 -18.11 3.85
N ALA A 229 -12.33 -17.64 5.02
CA ALA A 229 -11.49 -16.88 5.95
C ALA A 229 -10.31 -17.72 6.48
N ALA A 230 -10.54 -18.99 6.82
CA ALA A 230 -9.51 -19.92 7.27
C ALA A 230 -8.51 -20.22 6.13
N TYR A 231 -9.01 -20.42 4.90
CA TYR A 231 -8.20 -20.59 3.71
C TYR A 231 -7.30 -19.37 3.46
N TRP A 232 -7.87 -18.16 3.52
CA TRP A 232 -7.11 -16.91 3.38
C TRP A 232 -6.07 -16.75 4.48
N ALA A 233 -6.39 -17.07 5.73
CA ALA A 233 -5.42 -17.05 6.81
C ALA A 233 -4.25 -18.01 6.55
N ALA A 234 -4.52 -19.22 6.04
CA ALA A 234 -3.48 -20.17 5.66
C ALA A 234 -2.60 -19.62 4.51
N VAL A 235 -3.20 -19.03 3.48
CA VAL A 235 -2.46 -18.40 2.37
C VAL A 235 -1.58 -17.25 2.87
N ILE A 236 -2.08 -16.41 3.78
CA ILE A 236 -1.29 -15.32 4.40
C ILE A 236 -0.14 -15.88 5.22
N VAL A 237 -0.37 -16.91 6.05
CA VAL A 237 0.69 -17.54 6.85
C VAL A 237 1.79 -18.11 5.96
N VAL A 238 1.42 -18.83 4.90
CA VAL A 238 2.38 -19.36 3.92
C VAL A 238 3.10 -18.23 3.18
N GLY A 239 2.37 -17.22 2.72
CA GLY A 239 2.93 -16.06 2.03
C GLY A 239 3.93 -15.29 2.89
N LEU A 240 3.61 -15.02 4.15
CA LEU A 240 4.52 -14.38 5.10
C LEU A 240 5.74 -15.26 5.40
N ALA A 241 5.57 -16.57 5.55
CA ALA A 241 6.69 -17.49 5.72
C ALA A 241 7.65 -17.44 4.52
N VAL A 242 7.11 -17.39 3.29
CA VAL A 242 7.90 -17.20 2.07
C VAL A 242 8.63 -15.85 2.08
N VAL A 243 7.94 -14.74 2.41
CA VAL A 243 8.56 -13.42 2.50
C VAL A 243 9.72 -13.41 3.51
N PHE A 244 9.53 -13.95 4.71
CA PHE A 244 10.59 -13.99 5.72
C PHE A 244 11.79 -14.85 5.29
N ARG A 245 11.56 -15.94 4.54
CA ARG A 245 12.63 -16.78 4.00
C ARG A 245 13.38 -16.12 2.85
N LEU A 246 12.71 -15.34 2.01
CA LEU A 246 13.30 -14.68 0.84
C LEU A 246 13.90 -13.31 1.16
N SER A 247 13.45 -12.64 2.23
CA SER A 247 13.91 -11.30 2.62
C SER A 247 15.42 -11.10 2.72
N PRO A 248 16.25 -12.06 3.19
CA PRO A 248 17.70 -11.87 3.23
C PRO A 248 18.39 -12.05 1.86
N PHE A 249 17.73 -12.66 0.88
CA PHE A 249 18.34 -13.03 -0.41
C PHE A 249 17.89 -12.14 -1.57
N TYR A 250 16.72 -11.52 -1.46
CA TYR A 250 16.04 -10.86 -2.58
C TYR A 250 15.71 -9.39 -2.29
N GLU A 251 15.71 -8.58 -3.35
CA GLU A 251 15.38 -7.16 -3.29
C GLU A 251 13.91 -6.90 -2.92
N VAL A 252 13.61 -5.71 -2.37
CA VAL A 252 12.26 -5.30 -1.95
C VAL A 252 11.23 -5.43 -3.09
N ASP A 253 11.65 -5.20 -4.34
CA ASP A 253 10.77 -5.30 -5.51
C ASP A 253 10.30 -6.73 -5.79
N THR A 254 11.16 -7.74 -5.63
CA THR A 254 10.73 -9.14 -5.80
C THR A 254 9.90 -9.61 -4.62
N LEU A 255 10.20 -9.14 -3.39
CA LEU A 255 9.36 -9.38 -2.22
C LEU A 255 7.96 -8.77 -2.40
N ARG A 256 7.85 -7.58 -3.02
CA ARG A 256 6.56 -6.96 -3.35
C ARG A 256 5.69 -7.85 -4.22
N LYS A 257 6.29 -8.60 -5.15
CA LYS A 257 5.55 -9.51 -6.05
C LYS A 257 5.06 -10.77 -5.35
N VAL A 258 5.68 -11.17 -4.23
CA VAL A 258 5.11 -12.23 -3.38
C VAL A 258 3.73 -11.82 -2.86
N PHE A 259 3.54 -10.56 -2.46
CA PHE A 259 2.23 -10.06 -2.05
C PHE A 259 1.22 -10.01 -3.22
N HIS A 260 1.69 -9.76 -4.46
CA HIS A 260 0.83 -9.82 -5.65
C HIS A 260 0.31 -11.24 -5.90
N PHE A 261 1.21 -12.23 -5.87
CA PHE A 261 0.81 -13.64 -6.00
C PHE A 261 -0.06 -14.13 -4.83
N MET A 262 0.18 -13.62 -3.62
CA MET A 262 -0.68 -13.91 -2.47
C MET A 262 -2.12 -13.42 -2.69
N MET A 263 -2.29 -12.21 -3.25
CA MET A 263 -3.62 -11.70 -3.62
C MET A 263 -4.29 -12.58 -4.69
N VAL A 264 -3.54 -13.06 -5.68
CA VAL A 264 -4.07 -14.00 -6.69
C VAL A 264 -4.53 -15.30 -6.04
N ALA A 265 -3.68 -15.90 -5.20
CA ALA A 265 -4.00 -17.14 -4.50
C ALA A 265 -5.23 -16.98 -3.59
N MET A 266 -5.38 -15.85 -2.90
CA MET A 266 -6.53 -15.59 -2.05
C MET A 266 -7.82 -15.42 -2.86
N PHE A 267 -7.81 -14.54 -3.88
CA PHE A 267 -9.04 -14.02 -4.48
C PHE A 267 -9.47 -14.71 -5.78
N LEU A 268 -8.53 -15.21 -6.60
CA LEU A 268 -8.89 -15.89 -7.85
C LEU A 268 -9.80 -17.13 -7.61
N PRO A 269 -9.54 -18.01 -6.62
CA PRO A 269 -10.44 -19.12 -6.34
C PRO A 269 -11.72 -18.71 -5.59
N SER A 270 -11.67 -17.66 -4.77
CA SER A 270 -12.77 -17.31 -3.86
C SER A 270 -13.81 -16.36 -4.44
N ILE A 271 -13.45 -15.50 -5.40
CA ILE A 271 -14.34 -14.44 -5.92
C ILE A 271 -15.64 -15.02 -6.47
N TYR A 272 -15.62 -16.13 -7.20
CA TYR A 272 -16.85 -16.72 -7.73
C TYR A 272 -17.67 -17.50 -6.69
N VAL A 273 -17.01 -17.99 -5.63
CA VAL A 273 -17.65 -18.75 -4.54
C VAL A 273 -18.54 -17.83 -3.72
N ASP A 274 -18.00 -16.70 -3.27
CA ASP A 274 -18.76 -15.68 -2.55
C ASP A 274 -18.24 -14.26 -2.94
N PRO A 275 -18.81 -13.67 -4.01
CA PRO A 275 -18.38 -12.36 -4.51
C PRO A 275 -18.60 -11.23 -3.50
N THR A 276 -19.70 -11.26 -2.74
CA THR A 276 -20.07 -10.18 -1.81
C THR A 276 -19.19 -10.23 -0.56
N TRP A 277 -18.84 -11.43 -0.08
CA TRP A 277 -17.84 -11.62 0.96
C TRP A 277 -16.47 -11.06 0.54
N CYS A 278 -16.01 -11.38 -0.67
CA CYS A 278 -14.74 -10.87 -1.18
C CYS A 278 -14.75 -9.33 -1.28
N ALA A 279 -15.85 -8.75 -1.78
CA ALA A 279 -15.99 -7.31 -1.88
C ALA A 279 -16.03 -6.61 -0.52
N LEU A 280 -16.74 -7.19 0.46
CA LEU A 280 -16.80 -6.70 1.84
C LEU A 280 -15.42 -6.75 2.50
N ALA A 281 -14.71 -7.88 2.36
CA ALA A 281 -13.36 -8.05 2.90
C ALA A 281 -12.38 -7.03 2.31
N LEU A 282 -12.42 -6.79 0.99
CA LEU A 282 -11.59 -5.79 0.32
C LEU A 282 -11.93 -4.36 0.77
N ALA A 283 -13.21 -4.02 0.94
CA ALA A 283 -13.63 -2.72 1.43
C ALA A 283 -13.19 -2.47 2.89
N LEU A 284 -13.33 -3.49 3.75
CA LEU A 284 -12.88 -3.43 5.14
C LEU A 284 -11.35 -3.32 5.23
N ALA A 285 -10.62 -4.12 4.45
CA ALA A 285 -9.16 -4.06 4.38
C ALA A 285 -8.69 -2.67 3.91
N LEU A 286 -9.37 -2.06 2.93
CA LEU A 286 -9.04 -0.71 2.47
C LEU A 286 -9.29 0.33 3.57
N ALA A 287 -10.43 0.25 4.26
CA ALA A 287 -10.73 1.14 5.37
C ALA A 287 -9.69 1.00 6.50
N ILE A 288 -9.27 -0.22 6.84
CA ILE A 288 -8.24 -0.48 7.84
C ILE A 288 -6.89 0.09 7.38
N PHE A 289 -6.47 -0.13 6.13
CA PHE A 289 -5.20 0.40 5.62
C PHE A 289 -5.18 1.92 5.59
N LEU A 290 -6.27 2.57 5.16
CA LEU A 290 -6.39 4.02 5.21
C LEU A 290 -6.36 4.56 6.64
N LEU A 291 -7.01 3.87 7.58
CA LEU A 291 -7.00 4.26 9.00
C LEU A 291 -5.61 4.09 9.62
N LEU A 292 -4.94 2.96 9.39
CA LEU A 292 -3.59 2.71 9.87
C LEU A 292 -2.60 3.72 9.28
N ASP A 293 -2.75 4.05 8.00
CA ASP A 293 -1.92 5.05 7.35
C ASP A 293 -2.17 6.46 7.90
N LEU A 294 -3.43 6.83 8.16
CA LEU A 294 -3.78 8.08 8.84
C LEU A 294 -3.15 8.17 10.23
N LEU A 295 -3.22 7.10 11.01
CA LEU A 295 -2.62 7.04 12.36
C LEU A 295 -1.09 7.15 12.31
N ARG A 296 -0.47 6.53 11.30
CA ARG A 296 0.97 6.61 11.03
C ARG A 296 1.38 8.03 10.65
N ALA A 297 0.74 8.61 9.64
CA ALA A 297 1.01 9.95 9.13
C ALA A 297 0.80 11.03 10.21
N SER A 298 -0.19 10.84 11.09
CA SER A 298 -0.48 11.74 12.21
C SER A 298 0.49 11.60 13.41
N GLN A 299 1.43 10.64 13.37
CA GLN A 299 2.44 10.40 14.41
C GLN A 299 1.88 10.21 15.84
N LEU A 300 0.70 9.60 15.94
CA LEU A 300 -0.03 9.43 17.21
C LEU A 300 0.54 8.27 18.06
N PRO A 301 0.89 8.47 19.34
CA PRO A 301 1.23 7.38 20.24
C PRO A 301 -0.03 6.60 20.64
N PRO A 302 0.05 5.29 20.94
CA PRO A 302 1.24 4.43 20.85
C PRO A 302 1.47 3.81 19.46
N LEU A 303 0.47 3.85 18.58
CA LEU A 303 0.43 2.99 17.39
C LEU A 303 1.33 3.45 16.23
N SER A 304 1.59 4.74 16.09
CA SER A 304 2.35 5.26 14.92
C SER A 304 3.76 4.67 14.78
N LYS A 305 4.51 4.49 15.88
CA LYS A 305 5.89 3.97 15.83
C LYS A 305 5.95 2.49 15.42
N PRO A 306 5.20 1.56 16.04
CA PRO A 306 5.11 0.19 15.57
C PRO A 306 4.71 0.08 14.09
N ILE A 307 3.71 0.87 13.67
CA ILE A 307 3.23 0.86 12.27
C ILE A 307 4.32 1.32 11.31
N THR A 308 4.98 2.45 11.58
CA THR A 308 6.09 2.93 10.75
C THR A 308 7.21 1.91 10.66
N ASN A 309 7.61 1.31 11.79
CA ASN A 309 8.68 0.32 11.81
C ASN A 309 8.33 -0.95 11.03
N PHE A 310 7.06 -1.36 11.05
CA PHE A 310 6.58 -2.52 10.29
C PHE A 310 6.50 -2.23 8.78
N LEU A 311 6.06 -1.04 8.39
CA LEU A 311 5.86 -0.70 6.97
C LEU A 311 7.15 -0.26 6.25
N HIS A 312 8.10 0.36 6.96
CA HIS A 312 9.33 0.91 6.37
C HIS A 312 10.13 -0.08 5.51
N PRO A 313 10.27 -1.38 5.86
CA PRO A 313 10.98 -2.35 5.00
C PRO A 313 10.28 -2.65 3.68
N TYR A 314 8.98 -2.36 3.57
CA TYR A 314 8.14 -2.69 2.41
C TYR A 314 7.73 -1.47 1.59
N THR A 315 8.16 -0.27 1.98
CA THR A 315 7.90 0.98 1.25
C THR A 315 8.93 1.20 0.14
N ASP A 316 8.49 1.71 -1.00
CA ASP A 316 9.33 2.07 -2.15
C ASP A 316 9.87 3.50 -2.03
N GLY A 317 10.87 3.85 -2.85
CA GLY A 317 11.29 5.23 -3.09
C GLY A 317 10.14 6.15 -3.49
N ARG A 318 9.12 5.62 -4.17
CA ARG A 318 7.88 6.34 -4.54
C ARG A 318 7.01 6.69 -3.33
N ASP A 319 7.05 5.88 -2.28
CA ASP A 319 6.30 6.10 -1.03
C ASP A 319 6.97 7.13 -0.11
N HIS A 320 8.19 7.58 -0.45
CA HIS A 320 8.90 8.65 0.26
C HIS A 320 8.61 10.05 -0.29
N CYS A 321 7.92 10.14 -1.43
CA CYS A 321 7.54 11.41 -2.06
C CYS A 321 6.29 12.06 -1.44
N GLY A 322 5.66 11.41 -0.44
CA GLY A 322 4.48 11.93 0.25
C GLY A 322 4.28 11.29 1.63
N PRO A 323 3.31 11.78 2.41
CA PRO A 323 3.08 11.30 3.78
C PRO A 323 2.38 9.93 3.86
N VAL A 324 1.93 9.34 2.74
CA VAL A 324 1.09 8.12 2.65
C VAL A 324 1.90 6.94 2.08
N VAL A 325 1.74 5.71 2.61
CA VAL A 325 2.31 4.50 1.97
C VAL A 325 1.35 4.06 0.88
N ILE A 326 1.67 4.42 -0.35
CA ILE A 326 0.77 4.36 -1.47
C ILE A 326 0.77 2.97 -2.12
N SER A 327 1.92 2.28 -2.13
CA SER A 327 2.10 1.00 -2.85
C SER A 327 1.10 -0.09 -2.48
N HIS A 328 0.85 -0.32 -1.19
CA HIS A 328 -0.05 -1.39 -0.73
C HIS A 328 -1.53 -1.05 -0.93
N ILE A 329 -1.87 0.24 -0.84
CA ILE A 329 -3.24 0.74 -1.08
C ILE A 329 -3.58 0.59 -2.57
N PHE A 330 -2.64 0.89 -3.46
CA PHE A 330 -2.86 0.74 -4.91
C PHE A 330 -2.96 -0.71 -5.36
N LEU A 331 -2.18 -1.63 -4.77
CA LEU A 331 -2.37 -3.07 -4.99
C LEU A 331 -3.79 -3.50 -4.62
N LEU A 332 -4.28 -3.07 -3.45
CA LEU A 332 -5.61 -3.43 -2.96
C LEU A 332 -6.72 -2.83 -3.83
N ILE A 333 -6.64 -1.54 -4.15
CA ILE A 333 -7.62 -0.84 -4.98
C ILE A 333 -7.65 -1.40 -6.41
N GLY A 334 -6.48 -1.69 -6.99
CA GLY A 334 -6.36 -2.26 -8.33
C GLY A 334 -7.05 -3.62 -8.46
N CYS A 335 -6.96 -4.45 -7.41
CA CYS A 335 -7.71 -5.70 -7.32
C CYS A 335 -9.21 -5.48 -7.08
N ALA A 336 -9.59 -4.50 -6.24
CA ALA A 336 -10.96 -4.33 -5.75
C ALA A 336 -11.91 -3.62 -6.73
N ILE A 337 -11.44 -2.59 -7.46
CA ILE A 337 -12.30 -1.78 -8.32
C ILE A 337 -13.03 -2.65 -9.37
N PRO A 338 -12.36 -3.53 -10.15
CA PRO A 338 -13.06 -4.38 -11.12
C PRO A 338 -14.16 -5.24 -10.49
N LEU A 339 -13.91 -5.81 -9.31
CA LEU A 339 -14.92 -6.58 -8.57
C LEU A 339 -16.11 -5.70 -8.20
N TRP A 340 -15.87 -4.53 -7.62
CA TRP A 340 -16.95 -3.60 -7.23
C TRP A 340 -17.76 -3.11 -8.42
N LEU A 341 -17.11 -2.81 -9.56
CA LEU A 341 -17.79 -2.40 -10.79
C LEU A 341 -18.62 -3.54 -11.40
N SER A 342 -18.14 -4.79 -11.36
CA SER A 342 -18.94 -5.94 -11.77
C SER A 342 -20.15 -6.13 -10.86
N LEU A 343 -19.95 -6.05 -9.55
CA LEU A 343 -21.01 -6.18 -8.55
C LEU A 343 -22.03 -5.03 -8.57
N ALA A 344 -21.64 -3.84 -9.03
CA ALA A 344 -22.56 -2.72 -9.22
C ALA A 344 -23.48 -2.91 -10.43
N SER A 345 -23.04 -3.69 -11.43
CA SER A 345 -23.83 -3.93 -12.65
C SER A 345 -24.76 -5.15 -12.58
N LEU A 346 -24.55 -6.02 -11.60
CA LEU A 346 -25.28 -7.28 -11.49
C LEU A 346 -26.50 -7.13 -10.57
N PRO A 347 -27.61 -7.83 -10.90
CA PRO A 347 -28.79 -7.84 -10.03
C PRO A 347 -28.43 -8.48 -8.69
N ARG A 348 -29.06 -7.99 -7.62
CA ARG A 348 -28.89 -8.52 -6.27
C ARG A 348 -30.09 -9.34 -5.85
N THR A 349 -29.83 -10.46 -5.20
CA THR A 349 -30.83 -11.37 -4.65
C THR A 349 -30.59 -11.57 -3.15
N GLY A 350 -31.43 -12.41 -2.53
CA GLY A 350 -31.40 -12.69 -1.10
C GLY A 350 -32.75 -12.42 -0.45
N SER A 351 -33.04 -13.12 0.64
CA SER A 351 -34.29 -12.99 1.38
C SER A 351 -34.07 -12.37 2.75
N SER A 352 -35.09 -11.68 3.26
CA SER A 352 -35.11 -11.11 4.61
C SER A 352 -33.86 -10.28 4.92
N HIS A 353 -33.17 -10.59 6.02
CA HIS A 353 -31.97 -9.88 6.50
C HIS A 353 -30.73 -10.02 5.59
N MET A 354 -30.80 -10.88 4.56
CA MET A 354 -29.72 -11.10 3.58
C MET A 354 -30.09 -10.54 2.19
N ALA A 355 -31.17 -9.75 2.09
CA ALA A 355 -31.53 -9.08 0.85
C ALA A 355 -30.38 -8.20 0.35
N GLY A 356 -29.98 -8.39 -0.91
CA GLY A 356 -28.90 -7.62 -1.53
C GLY A 356 -27.50 -8.25 -1.45
N TRP A 357 -27.35 -9.30 -0.64
CA TRP A 357 -26.05 -9.92 -0.33
C TRP A 357 -25.73 -11.16 -1.15
N GLU A 358 -26.64 -11.57 -2.03
CA GLU A 358 -26.42 -12.66 -3.00
C GLU A 358 -26.41 -12.14 -4.44
N VAL A 359 -25.68 -12.85 -5.30
CA VAL A 359 -25.54 -12.53 -6.73
C VAL A 359 -25.87 -13.77 -7.56
N PRO A 360 -26.88 -13.70 -8.47
CA PRO A 360 -27.36 -14.88 -9.19
C PRO A 360 -26.43 -15.30 -10.33
N THR A 361 -25.76 -14.36 -10.99
CA THR A 361 -24.85 -14.63 -12.13
C THR A 361 -23.43 -14.17 -11.85
N ARG A 362 -22.46 -14.83 -12.50
CA ARG A 362 -21.04 -14.55 -12.35
C ARG A 362 -20.47 -14.10 -13.70
N GLU A 363 -19.43 -13.29 -13.66
CA GLU A 363 -18.78 -12.76 -14.87
C GLU A 363 -17.27 -12.84 -14.75
N LEU A 364 -16.58 -13.11 -15.86
CA LEU A 364 -15.11 -13.14 -15.88
C LEU A 364 -14.49 -11.80 -15.48
N SER A 365 -15.22 -10.70 -15.73
CA SER A 365 -14.84 -9.34 -15.36
C SER A 365 -14.53 -9.18 -13.86
N MET A 366 -15.15 -9.97 -12.98
CA MET A 366 -14.97 -9.88 -11.52
C MET A 366 -13.53 -10.09 -11.06
N VAL A 367 -12.75 -10.91 -11.78
CA VAL A 367 -11.35 -11.21 -11.42
C VAL A 367 -10.33 -10.36 -12.19
N ALA A 368 -10.78 -9.48 -13.09
CA ALA A 368 -9.90 -8.72 -13.98
C ALA A 368 -8.82 -7.95 -13.20
N GLY A 369 -9.17 -7.36 -12.05
CA GLY A 369 -8.20 -6.65 -11.21
C GLY A 369 -7.13 -7.55 -10.61
N VAL A 370 -7.56 -8.69 -10.06
CA VAL A 370 -6.67 -9.69 -9.45
C VAL A 370 -5.72 -10.26 -10.50
N VAL A 371 -6.20 -10.57 -11.70
CA VAL A 371 -5.35 -11.09 -12.80
C VAL A 371 -4.42 -10.01 -13.33
N CYS A 372 -4.93 -8.79 -13.57
CA CYS A 372 -4.14 -7.69 -14.13
C CYS A 372 -3.00 -7.27 -13.21
N VAL A 373 -3.31 -6.93 -11.95
CA VAL A 373 -2.30 -6.48 -10.99
C VAL A 373 -1.51 -7.67 -10.47
N GLY A 374 -2.22 -8.70 -10.01
CA GLY A 374 -1.60 -9.83 -9.31
C GLY A 374 -0.70 -10.71 -10.19
N LEU A 375 -1.06 -10.92 -11.47
CA LEU A 375 -0.27 -11.72 -12.41
C LEU A 375 0.42 -10.86 -13.48
N GLY A 376 -0.34 -9.98 -14.15
CA GLY A 376 0.18 -9.16 -15.25
C GLY A 376 1.34 -8.26 -14.84
N ASP A 377 1.09 -7.30 -13.94
CA ASP A 377 2.12 -6.36 -13.44
C ASP A 377 3.29 -7.10 -12.74
N ALA A 378 2.99 -8.21 -12.05
CA ALA A 378 4.04 -9.05 -11.47
C ALA A 378 4.95 -9.67 -12.54
N ALA A 379 4.38 -10.28 -13.58
CA ALA A 379 5.15 -10.89 -14.67
C ALA A 379 5.93 -9.85 -15.48
N ALA A 380 5.29 -8.73 -15.82
CA ALA A 380 5.89 -7.65 -16.61
C ALA A 380 7.15 -7.09 -15.93
N SER A 381 7.07 -6.83 -14.63
CA SER A 381 8.19 -6.28 -13.85
C SER A 381 9.27 -7.30 -13.50
N LEU A 382 8.95 -8.59 -13.32
CA LEU A 382 9.95 -9.63 -13.06
C LEU A 382 10.74 -9.95 -14.33
N ILE A 383 10.04 -10.15 -15.45
CA ILE A 383 10.66 -10.49 -16.74
C ILE A 383 11.29 -9.24 -17.37
N GLY A 384 10.62 -8.09 -17.33
CA GLY A 384 11.13 -6.83 -17.87
C GLY A 384 12.40 -6.33 -17.16
N ARG A 385 12.59 -6.63 -15.88
CA ARG A 385 13.87 -6.31 -15.20
C ARG A 385 14.99 -7.27 -15.58
N ARG A 386 14.68 -8.56 -15.72
CA ARG A 386 15.70 -9.60 -15.97
C ARG A 386 16.12 -9.72 -17.44
N TYR A 387 15.19 -9.47 -18.36
CA TYR A 387 15.35 -9.72 -19.80
C TYR A 387 14.94 -8.51 -20.67
N GLY A 388 14.54 -7.39 -20.07
CA GLY A 388 13.97 -6.25 -20.79
C GLY A 388 15.00 -5.35 -21.47
N HIS A 389 15.65 -5.87 -22.51
CA HIS A 389 16.65 -5.13 -23.29
C HIS A 389 16.01 -4.20 -24.32
N HIS A 390 14.91 -4.62 -24.95
CA HIS A 390 14.22 -3.81 -25.97
C HIS A 390 13.18 -2.91 -25.29
N LYS A 391 13.49 -1.62 -25.17
CA LYS A 391 12.59 -0.64 -24.57
C LYS A 391 11.59 -0.10 -25.59
N TRP A 392 10.40 0.24 -25.11
CA TRP A 392 9.45 0.99 -25.90
C TRP A 392 10.01 2.37 -26.25
N LEU A 393 9.57 2.92 -27.38
CA LEU A 393 10.01 4.23 -27.90
C LEU A 393 9.50 5.41 -27.04
N TRP A 394 8.49 5.18 -26.21
CA TRP A 394 7.89 6.18 -25.33
C TRP A 394 8.70 6.35 -24.03
N GLU A 395 8.67 7.56 -23.46
CA GLU A 395 9.33 7.87 -22.19
C GLU A 395 8.69 7.11 -21.02
N GLY A 396 9.27 5.96 -20.64
CA GLY A 396 8.73 5.17 -19.51
C GLY A 396 9.55 3.97 -19.07
N GLY A 397 10.65 3.63 -19.73
CA GLY A 397 11.54 2.52 -19.33
C GLY A 397 10.93 1.11 -19.41
N LYS A 398 9.69 0.98 -19.88
CA LYS A 398 8.98 -0.29 -20.11
C LYS A 398 9.61 -1.05 -21.29
N SER A 399 9.66 -2.37 -21.21
CA SER A 399 10.28 -3.22 -22.24
C SER A 399 9.27 -4.09 -22.97
N PHE A 400 9.58 -4.43 -24.22
CA PHE A 400 8.77 -5.34 -25.03
C PHE A 400 8.66 -6.73 -24.38
N GLU A 401 9.75 -7.23 -23.79
CA GLU A 401 9.78 -8.52 -23.10
C GLU A 401 8.88 -8.52 -21.86
N GLY A 402 8.82 -7.38 -21.15
CA GLY A 402 7.90 -7.20 -20.02
C GLY A 402 6.45 -7.14 -20.47
N SER A 403 6.15 -6.41 -21.55
CA SER A 403 4.80 -6.39 -22.14
C SER A 403 4.37 -7.77 -22.63
N LEU A 404 5.24 -8.53 -23.30
CA LEU A 404 4.94 -9.90 -23.71
C LEU A 404 4.66 -10.81 -22.50
N ALA A 405 5.45 -10.69 -21.44
CA ALA A 405 5.20 -11.41 -20.19
C ALA A 405 3.85 -11.06 -19.56
N PHE A 406 3.45 -9.78 -19.59
CA PHE A 406 2.13 -9.34 -19.14
C PHE A 406 1.02 -10.04 -19.93
N VAL A 407 1.09 -10.00 -21.27
CA VAL A 407 0.08 -10.62 -22.16
C VAL A 407 -0.08 -12.09 -21.83
N VAL A 408 1.05 -12.82 -21.71
CA VAL A 408 1.05 -14.25 -21.40
C VAL A 408 0.42 -14.52 -20.02
N ALA A 409 0.81 -13.76 -18.99
CA ALA A 409 0.31 -13.94 -17.64
C ALA A 409 -1.19 -13.63 -17.52
N VAL A 410 -1.66 -12.54 -18.12
CA VAL A 410 -3.09 -12.18 -18.14
C VAL A 410 -3.91 -13.16 -18.96
N PHE A 411 -3.39 -13.61 -20.10
CA PHE A 411 -4.05 -14.62 -20.94
C PHE A 411 -4.29 -15.92 -20.15
N PHE A 412 -3.25 -16.48 -19.54
CA PHE A 412 -3.40 -17.70 -18.74
C PHE A 412 -4.23 -17.47 -17.47
N GLY A 413 -4.12 -16.31 -16.83
CA GLY A 413 -4.93 -15.98 -15.65
C GLY A 413 -6.42 -15.89 -15.96
N LEU A 414 -6.79 -15.22 -17.05
CA LEU A 414 -8.19 -15.14 -17.52
C LEU A 414 -8.70 -16.50 -18.02
N MET A 415 -7.86 -17.28 -18.70
CA MET A 415 -8.23 -18.64 -19.13
C MET A 415 -8.49 -19.55 -17.92
N ALA A 416 -7.61 -19.53 -16.92
CA ALA A 416 -7.78 -20.28 -15.68
C ALA A 416 -9.05 -19.85 -14.93
N ALA A 417 -9.33 -18.54 -14.89
CA ALA A 417 -10.56 -18.03 -14.28
C ALA A 417 -11.83 -18.40 -15.08
N ASN A 418 -11.77 -18.42 -16.42
CA ASN A 418 -12.88 -18.87 -17.25
C ASN A 418 -13.16 -20.36 -17.04
N ILE A 419 -12.10 -21.19 -17.03
CA ILE A 419 -12.20 -22.62 -16.69
C ILE A 419 -12.79 -22.78 -15.29
N TRP A 420 -12.33 -22.02 -14.30
CA TRP A 420 -12.85 -22.10 -12.93
C TRP A 420 -14.34 -21.75 -12.86
N LEU A 421 -14.73 -20.65 -13.51
CA LEU A 421 -16.13 -20.21 -13.62
C LEU A 421 -17.02 -21.31 -14.24
N LYS A 422 -16.51 -22.01 -15.25
CA LYS A 422 -17.20 -23.12 -15.92
C LYS A 422 -17.26 -24.38 -15.07
N VAL A 423 -16.13 -24.78 -14.50
CA VAL A 423 -16.01 -25.94 -13.63
C VAL A 423 -16.94 -25.79 -12.43
N GLY A 424 -17.02 -24.60 -11.82
CA GLY A 424 -17.92 -24.38 -10.69
C GLY A 424 -19.41 -24.37 -11.04
N GLY A 425 -19.75 -24.33 -12.32
CA GLY A 425 -21.12 -24.51 -12.82
C GLY A 425 -22.04 -23.31 -12.62
N TRP A 426 -21.50 -22.13 -12.27
CA TRP A 426 -22.30 -20.94 -12.03
C TRP A 426 -23.01 -20.44 -13.30
N PRO A 427 -24.21 -19.81 -13.17
CA PRO A 427 -24.82 -19.09 -14.28
C PRO A 427 -23.97 -17.89 -14.70
N ILE A 428 -23.78 -17.69 -16.00
CA ILE A 428 -22.93 -16.63 -16.56
C ILE A 428 -23.81 -15.59 -17.27
N THR A 429 -23.57 -14.31 -17.00
CA THR A 429 -24.41 -13.21 -17.50
C THR A 429 -24.51 -13.17 -19.03
N SER A 430 -23.44 -13.51 -19.76
CA SER A 430 -23.43 -13.49 -21.23
C SER A 430 -24.23 -14.63 -21.90
N GLN A 431 -24.81 -15.54 -21.12
CA GLN A 431 -25.53 -16.74 -21.60
C GLN A 431 -26.98 -16.85 -21.13
N THR A 432 -27.71 -15.74 -21.13
CA THR A 432 -29.13 -15.67 -20.73
C THR A 432 -30.11 -16.51 -21.58
N GLY A 433 -29.63 -17.33 -22.53
CA GLY A 433 -30.45 -18.22 -23.36
C GLY A 433 -30.64 -19.64 -22.81
N ASP A 434 -29.78 -20.13 -21.90
CA ASP A 434 -29.78 -21.54 -21.49
C ASP A 434 -30.67 -21.80 -20.25
N SER A 435 -31.84 -21.18 -20.26
CA SER A 435 -32.87 -21.26 -19.21
C SER A 435 -33.77 -22.48 -19.40
N ARG A 436 -33.23 -23.71 -19.33
CA ARG A 436 -34.06 -24.91 -19.13
C ARG A 436 -33.39 -25.94 -18.22
N GLY A 437 -33.56 -25.75 -16.92
CA GLY A 437 -34.06 -26.78 -15.99
C GLY A 437 -33.36 -28.14 -15.88
N THR A 438 -32.19 -28.38 -16.46
CA THR A 438 -31.48 -29.64 -16.29
C THR A 438 -30.49 -29.55 -15.12
N PRO A 439 -30.54 -30.47 -14.15
CA PRO A 439 -29.52 -30.54 -13.10
C PRO A 439 -28.15 -30.68 -13.75
N ARG A 440 -27.24 -29.74 -13.44
CA ARG A 440 -25.88 -29.72 -13.99
C ARG A 440 -25.03 -30.79 -13.32
N ASN A 441 -25.25 -32.04 -13.68
CA ASN A 441 -24.39 -33.16 -13.29
C ASN A 441 -22.98 -32.97 -13.88
N PHE A 442 -21.99 -33.66 -13.33
CA PHE A 442 -20.59 -33.56 -13.79
C PHE A 442 -20.44 -33.80 -15.31
N ASP A 443 -21.27 -34.67 -15.88
CA ASP A 443 -21.31 -34.94 -17.31
C ASP A 443 -21.80 -33.74 -18.14
N SER A 444 -22.73 -32.93 -17.62
CA SER A 444 -23.18 -31.71 -18.30
C SER A 444 -22.14 -30.60 -18.23
N ILE A 445 -21.34 -30.55 -17.17
CA ILE A 445 -20.21 -29.61 -17.04
C ILE A 445 -19.14 -30.00 -18.04
N ARG A 446 -18.83 -31.29 -18.16
CA ARG A 446 -17.88 -31.82 -19.13
C ARG A 446 -18.34 -31.57 -20.57
N SER A 447 -19.61 -31.84 -20.90
CA SER A 447 -20.14 -31.57 -22.24
C SER A 447 -20.19 -30.07 -22.54
N GLY A 448 -20.63 -29.24 -21.58
CA GLY A 448 -20.62 -27.79 -21.74
C GLY A 448 -19.22 -27.19 -21.86
N LEU A 449 -18.20 -27.86 -21.33
CA LEU A 449 -16.79 -27.48 -21.50
C LEU A 449 -16.24 -27.91 -22.87
N LEU A 450 -16.70 -29.04 -23.42
CA LEU A 450 -16.31 -29.53 -24.75
C LEU A 450 -17.01 -28.75 -25.89
N GLU A 451 -18.26 -28.37 -25.69
CA GLU A 451 -19.07 -27.60 -26.65
C GLU A 451 -18.85 -26.09 -26.57
N TRP A 452 -17.99 -25.65 -25.65
CA TRP A 452 -17.67 -24.25 -25.48
C TRP A 452 -16.95 -23.69 -26.69
N ASP A 453 -17.30 -22.46 -27.10
CA ASP A 453 -16.60 -21.74 -28.17
C ASP A 453 -15.23 -21.23 -27.67
N TRP A 454 -14.32 -22.17 -27.49
CA TRP A 454 -12.93 -21.93 -27.09
C TRP A 454 -12.20 -21.05 -28.08
N LEU A 455 -12.55 -21.12 -29.36
CA LEU A 455 -11.93 -20.27 -30.38
C LEU A 455 -12.24 -18.80 -30.08
N ARG A 456 -13.52 -18.48 -29.82
CA ARG A 456 -13.92 -17.13 -29.41
C ARG A 456 -13.27 -16.72 -28.10
N VAL A 457 -13.30 -17.58 -27.08
CA VAL A 457 -12.73 -17.23 -25.76
C VAL A 457 -11.22 -17.01 -25.83
N VAL A 458 -10.48 -17.87 -26.52
CA VAL A 458 -9.02 -17.70 -26.71
C VAL A 458 -8.73 -16.41 -27.46
N ARG A 459 -9.45 -16.14 -28.56
CA ARG A 459 -9.28 -14.92 -29.35
C ARG A 459 -9.57 -13.68 -28.50
N ASP A 460 -10.75 -13.61 -27.89
CA ASP A 460 -11.21 -12.44 -27.15
C ASP A 460 -10.34 -12.22 -25.89
N THR A 461 -9.91 -13.29 -25.21
CA THR A 461 -8.95 -13.21 -24.10
C THR A 461 -7.59 -12.68 -24.55
N GLY A 462 -7.09 -13.13 -25.70
CA GLY A 462 -5.85 -12.64 -26.30
C GLY A 462 -5.93 -11.15 -26.64
N LEU A 463 -7.07 -10.71 -27.20
CA LEU A 463 -7.34 -9.29 -27.48
C LEU A 463 -7.37 -8.46 -26.20
N CYS A 464 -8.08 -8.91 -25.16
CA CYS A 464 -8.11 -8.26 -23.85
C CYS A 464 -6.72 -8.13 -23.22
N ALA A 465 -5.94 -9.23 -23.21
CA ALA A 465 -4.60 -9.26 -22.63
C ALA A 465 -3.63 -8.34 -23.40
N GLY A 466 -3.68 -8.37 -24.73
CA GLY A 466 -2.90 -7.49 -25.61
C GLY A 466 -3.25 -6.02 -25.40
N ALA A 467 -4.54 -5.70 -25.34
CA ALA A 467 -5.02 -4.34 -25.13
C ALA A 467 -4.61 -3.80 -23.75
N ALA A 468 -4.74 -4.58 -22.69
CA ALA A 468 -4.29 -4.19 -21.35
C ALA A 468 -2.77 -4.01 -21.27
N SER A 469 -1.99 -4.87 -21.91
CA SER A 469 -0.52 -4.71 -21.97
C SER A 469 -0.10 -3.47 -22.74
N LEU A 470 -0.80 -3.15 -23.84
CA LEU A 470 -0.55 -1.91 -24.58
C LEU A 470 -0.90 -0.68 -23.73
N THR A 471 -2.02 -0.71 -23.01
CA THR A 471 -2.39 0.37 -22.08
C THR A 471 -1.35 0.52 -20.98
N GLU A 472 -0.81 -0.57 -20.43
CA GLU A 472 0.32 -0.53 -19.50
C GLU A 472 1.55 0.11 -20.16
N ALA A 473 1.92 -0.29 -21.38
CA ALA A 473 3.10 0.22 -22.09
C ALA A 473 3.01 1.72 -22.42
N VAL A 474 1.80 2.20 -22.78
CA VAL A 474 1.54 3.59 -23.20
C VAL A 474 1.33 4.52 -22.02
N LEU A 475 0.83 4.03 -20.88
CA LEU A 475 0.58 4.87 -19.71
C LEU A 475 1.90 5.29 -19.06
N THR A 476 2.34 6.50 -19.42
CA THR A 476 3.53 7.17 -18.91
C THR A 476 3.08 8.28 -17.95
N GLY A 477 3.26 8.08 -16.64
CA GLY A 477 2.93 9.08 -15.60
C GLY A 477 1.60 8.88 -14.86
N GLY A 478 0.73 7.96 -15.32
CA GLY A 478 -0.45 7.52 -14.58
C GLY A 478 -0.16 6.34 -13.63
N ASN A 479 -1.06 6.09 -12.68
CA ASN A 479 -0.98 4.89 -11.84
C ASN A 479 -1.50 3.66 -12.59
N ASP A 480 -0.57 2.87 -13.14
CA ASP A 480 -0.85 1.65 -13.89
C ASP A 480 -1.55 0.58 -13.05
N ASN A 481 -1.29 0.50 -11.74
CA ASN A 481 -1.97 -0.42 -10.83
C ASN A 481 -3.47 -0.16 -10.67
N VAL A 482 -3.98 1.00 -11.11
CA VAL A 482 -5.43 1.32 -11.04
C VAL A 482 -6.04 1.41 -12.42
N VAL A 483 -5.37 2.09 -13.36
CA VAL A 483 -5.92 2.36 -14.70
C VAL A 483 -5.98 1.09 -15.55
N VAL A 484 -4.91 0.27 -15.56
CA VAL A 484 -4.83 -0.92 -16.41
C VAL A 484 -5.89 -1.97 -16.01
N PRO A 485 -6.12 -2.27 -14.72
CA PRO A 485 -7.20 -3.15 -14.28
C PRO A 485 -8.60 -2.71 -14.72
N ILE A 486 -8.90 -1.41 -14.63
CA ILE A 486 -10.20 -0.85 -15.06
C ILE A 486 -10.34 -1.02 -16.57
N PHE A 487 -9.27 -0.75 -17.33
CA PHE A 487 -9.29 -0.94 -18.77
C PHE A 487 -9.49 -2.42 -19.14
N LEU A 488 -8.75 -3.34 -18.52
CA LEU A 488 -8.95 -4.79 -18.72
C LEU A 488 -10.38 -5.20 -18.39
N TRP A 489 -10.93 -4.72 -17.28
CA TRP A 489 -12.33 -4.95 -16.90
C TRP A 489 -13.30 -4.48 -18.00
N THR A 490 -13.10 -3.28 -18.55
CA THR A 490 -13.95 -2.76 -19.65
C THR A 490 -13.84 -3.64 -20.89
N CYS A 491 -12.64 -4.11 -21.26
CA CYS A 491 -12.46 -5.00 -22.42
C CYS A 491 -13.15 -6.36 -22.20
N VAL A 492 -12.89 -7.01 -21.07
CA VAL A 492 -13.48 -8.32 -20.75
C VAL A 492 -15.00 -8.24 -20.73
N LYS A 493 -15.53 -7.19 -20.11
CA LYS A 493 -16.97 -6.95 -20.04
C LYS A 493 -17.57 -6.59 -21.41
N GLY A 494 -16.90 -5.75 -22.18
CA GLY A 494 -17.35 -5.30 -23.50
C GLY A 494 -17.40 -6.41 -24.55
N LEU A 495 -16.49 -7.39 -24.48
CA LEU A 495 -16.48 -8.56 -25.36
C LEU A 495 -17.45 -9.68 -24.91
N GLY A 496 -18.04 -9.55 -23.71
CA GLY A 496 -18.98 -10.51 -23.15
C GLY A 496 -18.34 -11.87 -22.80
N LEU A 497 -17.07 -11.83 -22.38
CA LEU A 497 -16.27 -13.00 -22.00
C LEU A 497 -16.74 -13.70 -20.72
#